data_AF-A0A3B9R2B4-F1
#
_entry.id   AF-A0A3B9R2B4-F1
#
_cell.length_a   1.000
_cell.length_b   1.000
_cell.length_c   1.000
_cell.angle_alpha   90.00
_cell.angle_beta   90.00
_cell.angle_gamma   90.00
#
_symmetry.space_group_name_H-M   'P 1'
#
loop_
_entity.id
_entity.type
_entity.pdbx_description
1 polymer ?
#
loop_
_entity_poly.entity_id
_entity_poly.type
_entity_poly.pdbx_seq_one_letter_code
_entity_poly.pdbx_strand_id
1 'polypeptide(L)'
;MSDSMQDQDKALYRGFAERLIDAMLEAGYGARAGSWSRLPVEIEPLRREAQAKSLTTARKYLEGEALPRRHRLLRIAEWLNVNPEWLSSGFGPRNASEQSAPREDLPAEALALARAWAALPRHYREPIRSWVIMASIIDGLPEDKKELPPAAAGLERRRQPRSGQE
;
A
#
# COMPACT_ATOMS: atom_id res chain seq x y z
N MET A 1 -23.94 6.92 -31.60
CA MET A 1 -23.02 7.74 -30.78
C MET A 1 -23.02 7.32 -29.31
N SER A 2 -24.15 6.94 -28.70
CA SER A 2 -24.19 6.46 -27.31
C SER A 2 -23.47 5.12 -27.04
N ASP A 3 -23.44 4.22 -28.02
CA ASP A 3 -22.84 2.88 -27.91
C ASP A 3 -21.30 2.95 -27.75
N SER A 4 -20.64 3.80 -28.56
CA SER A 4 -19.19 3.99 -28.51
C SER A 4 -18.68 4.65 -27.22
N MET A 5 -19.48 5.47 -26.54
CA MET A 5 -19.09 6.06 -25.24
C MET A 5 -19.18 5.02 -24.11
N GLN A 6 -20.19 4.17 -24.13
CA GLN A 6 -20.33 3.09 -23.15
C GLN A 6 -19.20 2.06 -23.25
N ASP A 7 -18.73 1.77 -24.46
CA ASP A 7 -17.58 0.89 -24.67
C ASP A 7 -16.27 1.46 -24.13
N GLN A 8 -16.04 2.78 -24.27
CA GLN A 8 -14.86 3.44 -23.71
C GLN A 8 -14.89 3.43 -22.17
N ASP A 9 -16.03 3.74 -21.56
CA ASP A 9 -16.18 3.68 -20.10
C ASP A 9 -15.93 2.27 -19.57
N LYS A 10 -16.43 1.25 -20.27
CA LYS A 10 -16.25 -0.15 -19.90
C LYS A 10 -14.78 -0.59 -20.02
N ALA A 11 -14.06 -0.09 -21.02
CA ALA A 11 -12.63 -0.33 -21.17
C ALA A 11 -11.82 0.31 -20.03
N LEU A 12 -12.15 1.55 -19.64
CA LEU A 12 -11.54 2.23 -18.50
C LEU A 12 -11.75 1.46 -17.19
N TYR A 13 -12.97 1.00 -16.95
CA TYR A 13 -13.30 0.28 -15.72
C TYR A 13 -12.62 -1.08 -15.66
N ARG A 14 -12.49 -1.76 -16.79
CA ARG A 14 -11.73 -3.02 -16.90
C ARG A 14 -10.26 -2.80 -16.62
N GLY A 15 -9.64 -1.78 -17.21
CA GLY A 15 -8.23 -1.46 -16.95
C GLY A 15 -7.95 -1.13 -15.49
N PHE A 16 -8.87 -0.42 -14.83
CA PHE A 16 -8.81 -0.22 -13.38
C PHE A 16 -8.92 -1.55 -12.60
N ALA A 17 -9.87 -2.41 -12.95
CA ALA A 17 -10.10 -3.67 -12.25
C ALA A 17 -8.88 -4.61 -12.36
N GLU A 18 -8.26 -4.68 -13.54
CA GLU A 18 -7.04 -5.46 -13.78
C GLU A 18 -5.90 -5.00 -12.87
N ARG A 19 -5.62 -3.69 -12.81
CA ARG A 19 -4.58 -3.13 -11.93
C ARG A 19 -4.90 -3.32 -10.46
N LEU A 20 -6.17 -3.20 -10.07
CA LEU A 20 -6.60 -3.44 -8.69
C LEU A 20 -6.37 -4.89 -8.28
N ILE A 21 -6.75 -5.85 -9.13
CA ILE A 21 -6.53 -7.28 -8.90
C ILE A 21 -5.03 -7.56 -8.77
N ASP A 22 -4.23 -7.05 -9.68
CA ASP A 22 -2.78 -7.24 -9.70
C ASP A 22 -2.12 -6.70 -8.41
N ALA A 23 -2.48 -5.48 -8.01
CA ALA A 23 -1.99 -4.88 -6.76
C ALA A 23 -2.44 -5.68 -5.51
N MET A 24 -3.67 -6.22 -5.51
CA MET A 24 -4.16 -7.06 -4.42
C MET A 24 -3.44 -8.41 -4.36
N LEU A 25 -3.10 -9.02 -5.51
CA LEU A 25 -2.35 -10.27 -5.55
C LEU A 25 -0.95 -10.10 -4.98
N GLU A 26 -0.24 -9.04 -5.36
CA GLU A 26 1.10 -8.74 -4.84
C GLU A 26 1.09 -8.42 -3.34
N ALA A 27 0.05 -7.74 -2.87
CA ALA A 27 -0.15 -7.50 -1.45
C ALA A 27 -0.57 -8.76 -0.66
N GLY A 28 -0.73 -9.91 -1.33
CA GLY A 28 -1.03 -11.21 -0.71
C GLY A 28 -2.51 -11.45 -0.42
N TYR A 29 -3.41 -10.74 -1.09
CA TYR A 29 -4.86 -10.91 -0.95
C TYR A 29 -5.47 -11.83 -2.02
N GLY A 30 -4.68 -12.75 -2.57
CA GLY A 30 -5.18 -13.79 -3.47
C GLY A 30 -6.27 -14.65 -2.83
N ALA A 31 -7.21 -15.11 -3.65
CA ALA A 31 -8.28 -15.99 -3.20
C ALA A 31 -7.69 -17.28 -2.60
N ARG A 32 -8.25 -17.72 -1.47
CA ARG A 32 -7.88 -19.01 -0.86
C ARG A 32 -8.12 -20.18 -1.81
N ALA A 33 -7.23 -21.17 -1.76
CA ALA A 33 -7.41 -22.44 -2.45
C ALA A 33 -8.74 -23.09 -2.04
N GLY A 34 -9.57 -23.45 -3.02
CA GLY A 34 -10.93 -23.98 -2.78
C GLY A 34 -12.02 -22.93 -2.54
N SER A 35 -11.71 -21.63 -2.69
CA SER A 35 -12.73 -20.58 -2.70
C SER A 35 -13.66 -20.77 -3.90
N TRP A 36 -14.97 -20.76 -3.63
CA TRP A 36 -16.01 -20.80 -4.67
C TRP A 36 -16.20 -19.47 -5.40
N SER A 37 -15.45 -18.44 -4.99
CA SER A 37 -15.45 -17.14 -5.66
C SER A 37 -14.79 -17.25 -7.03
N ARG A 38 -15.44 -16.74 -8.08
CA ARG A 38 -14.86 -16.61 -9.42
C ARG A 38 -13.77 -15.53 -9.51
N LEU A 39 -13.61 -14.73 -8.46
CA LEU A 39 -12.64 -13.65 -8.41
C LEU A 39 -11.28 -14.17 -7.92
N PRO A 40 -10.17 -13.69 -8.49
CA PRO A 40 -8.82 -14.13 -8.14
C PRO A 40 -8.35 -13.63 -6.76
N VAL A 41 -9.10 -12.74 -6.12
CA VAL A 41 -8.73 -12.06 -4.87
C VAL A 41 -9.88 -12.07 -3.85
N GLU A 42 -9.52 -11.92 -2.57
CA GLU A 42 -10.45 -11.84 -1.45
C GLU A 42 -11.22 -10.50 -1.45
N ILE A 43 -12.55 -10.55 -1.48
CA ILE A 43 -13.41 -9.34 -1.57
C ILE A 43 -13.50 -8.60 -0.23
N GLU A 44 -13.48 -9.33 0.89
CA GLU A 44 -13.73 -8.75 2.21
C GLU A 44 -12.64 -7.75 2.66
N PRO A 45 -11.33 -8.00 2.46
CA PRO A 45 -10.30 -6.98 2.65
C PRO A 45 -10.57 -5.72 1.84
N LEU A 46 -10.85 -5.85 0.53
CA LEU A 46 -11.16 -4.69 -0.32
C LEU A 46 -12.37 -3.91 0.20
N ARG A 47 -13.46 -4.60 0.58
CA ARG A 47 -14.66 -3.94 1.12
C ARG A 47 -14.33 -3.10 2.35
N ARG A 48 -13.57 -3.68 3.29
CA ARG A 48 -13.22 -3.03 4.56
C ARG A 48 -12.34 -1.81 4.33
N GLU A 49 -11.26 -1.94 3.57
CA GLU A 49 -10.27 -0.87 3.38
C GLU A 49 -10.79 0.24 2.45
N ALA A 50 -11.54 -0.12 1.40
CA ALA A 50 -12.22 0.86 0.56
C ALA A 50 -13.39 1.56 1.26
N GLN A 51 -13.79 1.09 2.45
CA GLN A 51 -15.05 1.45 3.11
C GLN A 51 -16.23 1.40 2.14
N ALA A 52 -16.29 0.31 1.37
CA ALA A 52 -17.39 0.05 0.46
C ALA A 52 -18.65 -0.25 1.27
N LYS A 53 -19.79 0.29 0.83
CA LYS A 53 -21.09 0.13 1.51
C LYS A 53 -21.51 -1.35 1.63
N SER A 54 -21.06 -2.20 0.71
CA SER A 54 -21.41 -3.62 0.64
C SER A 54 -20.34 -4.43 -0.08
N LEU A 55 -20.36 -5.75 0.11
CA LEU A 55 -19.56 -6.70 -0.68
C LEU A 55 -19.83 -6.57 -2.18
N THR A 56 -21.08 -6.35 -2.57
CA THR A 56 -21.47 -6.14 -3.99
C THR A 56 -20.78 -4.93 -4.58
N THR A 57 -20.62 -3.84 -3.81
CA THR A 57 -19.93 -2.64 -4.29
C THR A 57 -18.45 -2.91 -4.55
N ALA A 58 -17.78 -3.62 -3.64
CA ALA A 58 -16.39 -4.02 -3.80
C ALA A 58 -16.22 -5.01 -4.97
N ARG A 59 -17.16 -5.95 -5.13
CA ARG A 59 -17.20 -6.87 -6.26
C ARG A 59 -17.28 -6.13 -7.61
N LYS A 60 -18.14 -5.13 -7.74
CA LYS A 60 -18.25 -4.30 -8.95
C LYS A 60 -16.94 -3.61 -9.35
N TYR A 61 -16.11 -3.26 -8.36
CA TYR A 61 -14.78 -2.71 -8.64
C TYR A 61 -13.84 -3.77 -9.25
N LEU A 62 -13.88 -4.99 -8.74
CA LEU A 62 -13.09 -6.13 -9.23
C LEU A 62 -13.57 -6.66 -10.59
N GLU A 63 -14.86 -6.51 -10.89
CA GLU A 63 -15.45 -6.92 -12.16
C GLU A 63 -15.35 -5.83 -13.25
N GLY A 64 -14.86 -4.63 -12.90
CA GLY A 64 -14.81 -3.50 -13.84
C GLY A 64 -16.20 -2.97 -14.22
N GLU A 65 -17.18 -3.10 -13.33
CA GLU A 65 -18.53 -2.55 -13.52
C GLU A 65 -18.70 -1.16 -12.91
N ALA A 66 -17.79 -0.76 -12.01
CA ALA A 66 -17.84 0.53 -11.35
C ALA A 66 -16.44 1.02 -10.95
N LEU A 67 -16.28 2.35 -10.90
CA LEU A 67 -15.12 2.99 -10.29
C LEU A 67 -15.42 3.48 -8.86
N PRO A 68 -14.47 3.35 -7.93
CA PRO A 68 -14.57 3.99 -6.63
C PRO A 68 -14.54 5.52 -6.77
N ARG A 69 -15.29 6.22 -5.90
CA ARG A 69 -15.15 7.69 -5.76
C ARG A 69 -13.74 8.03 -5.25
N ARG A 70 -13.26 9.25 -5.54
CA ARG A 70 -11.91 9.72 -5.22
C ARG A 70 -11.43 9.37 -3.81
N HIS A 71 -12.23 9.61 -2.77
CA HIS A 71 -11.85 9.30 -1.38
C HIS A 71 -11.62 7.79 -1.14
N ARG A 72 -12.38 6.91 -1.79
CA ARG A 72 -12.19 5.45 -1.69
C ARG A 72 -10.99 5.00 -2.50
N LEU A 73 -10.81 5.58 -3.70
CA LEU A 73 -9.64 5.30 -4.54
C LEU A 73 -8.35 5.61 -3.78
N LEU A 74 -8.27 6.79 -3.13
CA LEU A 74 -7.10 7.17 -2.33
C LEU A 74 -6.84 6.19 -1.19
N ARG A 75 -7.89 5.72 -0.50
CA ARG A 75 -7.75 4.70 0.55
C ARG A 75 -7.27 3.35 0.04
N ILE A 76 -7.82 2.91 -1.09
CA ILE A 76 -7.38 1.65 -1.72
C ILE A 76 -5.90 1.77 -2.13
N ALA A 77 -5.52 2.91 -2.72
CA ALA A 77 -4.15 3.17 -3.14
C ALA A 77 -3.18 3.20 -1.95
N GLU A 78 -3.54 3.89 -0.87
CA GLU A 78 -2.78 3.91 0.38
C GLU A 78 -2.63 2.51 0.98
N TRP A 79 -3.73 1.76 1.08
CA TRP A 79 -3.72 0.40 1.62
C TRP A 79 -2.82 -0.56 0.82
N LEU A 80 -2.86 -0.45 -0.52
CA LEU A 80 -2.05 -1.29 -1.42
C LEU A 80 -0.65 -0.71 -1.68
N ASN A 81 -0.31 0.44 -1.08
CA ASN A 81 0.94 1.17 -1.28
C ASN A 81 1.25 1.49 -2.76
N VAL A 82 0.21 1.78 -3.55
CA VAL A 82 0.32 2.15 -4.97
C VAL A 82 -0.01 3.62 -5.20
N ASN A 83 0.42 4.17 -6.33
CA ASN A 83 0.04 5.50 -6.76
C ASN A 83 -1.45 5.52 -7.20
N PRO A 84 -2.27 6.48 -6.72
CA PRO A 84 -3.69 6.57 -7.07
C PRO A 84 -3.95 6.91 -8.56
N GLU A 85 -3.07 7.67 -9.18
CA GLU A 85 -3.12 7.97 -10.62
C GLU A 85 -2.84 6.69 -11.42
N TRP A 86 -1.76 5.97 -11.08
CA TRP A 86 -1.48 4.66 -11.69
C TRP A 86 -2.65 3.69 -11.51
N LEU A 87 -3.24 3.62 -10.32
CA LEU A 87 -4.36 2.73 -10.06
C LEU A 87 -5.58 3.08 -10.95
N SER A 88 -5.93 4.36 -11.04
CA SER A 88 -7.13 4.80 -11.77
C SER A 88 -6.98 4.83 -13.29
N SER A 89 -5.88 5.37 -13.81
CA SER A 89 -5.68 5.62 -15.24
C SER A 89 -4.53 4.79 -15.85
N GLY A 90 -3.66 4.21 -15.02
CA GLY A 90 -2.48 3.49 -15.47
C GLY A 90 -1.29 4.40 -15.76
N PHE A 91 -1.40 5.71 -15.50
CA PHE A 91 -0.31 6.66 -15.74
C PHE A 91 0.63 6.80 -14.54
N GLY A 92 1.91 6.99 -14.86
CA GLY A 92 2.97 7.14 -13.86
C GLY A 92 3.46 5.80 -13.28
N PRO A 93 4.45 5.84 -12.38
CA PRO A 93 4.96 4.66 -11.72
C PRO A 93 3.95 4.08 -10.74
N ARG A 94 4.08 2.78 -10.50
CA ARG A 94 3.12 2.00 -9.74
C ARG A 94 3.15 2.31 -8.26
N ASN A 95 4.35 2.48 -7.70
CA ASN A 95 4.51 2.74 -6.28
C ASN A 95 4.72 4.24 -6.03
N ALA A 96 4.12 4.79 -4.98
CA ALA A 96 4.35 6.19 -4.59
C ALA A 96 5.83 6.46 -4.25
N SER A 97 6.54 5.44 -3.76
CA SER A 97 7.98 5.48 -3.46
C SER A 97 8.88 5.50 -4.70
N GLU A 98 8.40 5.05 -5.86
CA GLU A 98 9.14 5.12 -7.13
C GLU A 98 9.20 6.55 -7.70
N GLN A 99 8.36 7.48 -7.21
CA GLN A 99 8.36 8.89 -7.65
C GLN A 99 9.36 9.77 -6.91
N SER A 100 9.81 9.38 -5.71
CA SER A 100 10.50 10.31 -4.80
C SER A 100 11.80 9.81 -4.16
N ALA A 101 12.27 8.59 -4.44
CA ALA A 101 13.59 8.19 -3.95
C ALA A 101 14.64 8.45 -5.04
N PRO A 102 15.69 9.27 -4.81
CA PRO A 102 16.94 9.00 -5.50
C PRO A 102 17.28 7.54 -5.17
N ARG A 103 17.52 6.71 -6.20
CA ARG A 103 18.15 5.42 -5.99
C ARG A 103 19.54 5.72 -5.43
N GLU A 104 19.66 5.81 -4.11
CA GLU A 104 20.92 5.41 -3.49
C GLU A 104 21.12 3.96 -3.93
N ASP A 105 22.20 3.70 -4.67
CA ASP A 105 22.60 2.34 -5.00
C ASP A 105 22.88 1.63 -3.68
N LEU A 106 21.85 0.98 -3.15
CA LEU A 106 21.93 0.22 -1.92
C LEU A 106 23.01 -0.85 -2.11
N PRO A 107 23.92 -1.02 -1.13
CA PRO A 107 24.92 -2.06 -1.21
C PRO A 107 24.25 -3.44 -1.40
N ALA A 108 24.92 -4.34 -2.11
CA ALA A 108 24.36 -5.64 -2.50
C ALA A 108 23.79 -6.44 -1.32
N GLU A 109 24.39 -6.29 -0.14
CA GLU A 109 23.92 -6.86 1.12
C GLU A 109 22.54 -6.32 1.55
N ALA A 110 22.35 -5.00 1.50
CA ALA A 110 21.07 -4.37 1.85
C ALA A 110 19.95 -4.79 0.88
N LEU A 111 20.27 -4.93 -0.41
CA LEU A 111 19.34 -5.42 -1.41
C LEU A 111 18.99 -6.91 -1.19
N ALA A 112 19.97 -7.74 -0.86
CA ALA A 112 19.76 -9.15 -0.52
C ALA A 112 18.85 -9.30 0.70
N LEU A 113 19.08 -8.50 1.74
CA LEU A 113 18.25 -8.48 2.94
C LEU A 113 16.82 -8.02 2.63
N ALA A 114 16.64 -6.96 1.83
CA ALA A 114 15.32 -6.49 1.45
C ALA A 114 14.51 -7.56 0.69
N ARG A 115 15.16 -8.29 -0.23
CA ARG A 115 14.55 -9.41 -0.96
C ARG A 115 14.17 -10.56 -0.02
N ALA A 116 15.08 -10.95 0.88
CA ALA A 116 14.83 -11.99 1.87
C ALA A 116 13.68 -11.61 2.81
N TRP A 117 13.63 -10.36 3.26
CA TRP A 117 12.55 -9.84 4.10
C TRP A 117 11.20 -9.85 3.37
N ALA A 118 11.16 -9.41 2.11
CA ALA A 118 9.92 -9.40 1.31
C ALA A 118 9.33 -10.80 1.10
N ALA A 119 10.19 -11.83 0.98
CA ALA A 119 9.78 -13.22 0.83
C ALA A 119 9.23 -13.86 2.12
N LEU A 120 9.42 -13.24 3.29
CA LEU A 120 8.97 -13.82 4.56
C LEU A 120 7.44 -13.74 4.73
N PRO A 121 6.81 -14.81 5.25
CA PRO A 121 5.43 -14.76 5.73
C PRO A 121 5.22 -13.62 6.74
N ARG A 122 4.05 -12.99 6.69
CA ARG A 122 3.78 -11.77 7.46
C ARG A 122 4.01 -11.91 8.97
N HIS A 123 3.71 -13.08 9.54
CA HIS A 123 3.90 -13.32 10.97
C HIS A 123 5.38 -13.31 11.41
N TYR A 124 6.33 -13.56 10.50
CA TYR A 124 7.76 -13.39 10.77
C TYR A 124 8.24 -11.95 10.55
N ARG A 125 7.58 -11.18 9.69
CA ARG A 125 7.96 -9.79 9.41
C ARG A 125 7.67 -8.85 10.57
N GLU A 126 6.55 -9.03 11.29
CA GLU A 126 6.11 -8.10 12.36
C GLU A 126 7.10 -8.04 13.55
N PRO A 127 7.60 -9.17 14.10
CA PRO A 127 8.57 -9.13 15.19
C PRO A 127 9.91 -8.54 14.75
N ILE A 128 10.40 -8.93 13.57
CA ILE A 128 11.68 -8.44 13.02
C ILE A 128 11.61 -6.93 12.78
N ARG A 129 10.53 -6.45 12.17
CA ARG A 129 10.30 -5.01 11.96
C ARG A 129 10.33 -4.26 13.30
N SER A 130 9.63 -4.76 14.30
CA SER A 130 9.57 -4.14 15.63
C SER A 130 10.94 -4.09 16.29
N TRP A 131 11.72 -5.17 16.18
CA TRP A 131 13.07 -5.23 16.72
C TRP A 131 14.04 -4.28 16.02
N VAL A 132 14.03 -4.22 14.67
CA VAL A 132 14.88 -3.28 13.90
C VAL A 132 14.58 -1.83 14.29
N ILE A 133 13.30 -1.48 14.46
CA ILE A 133 12.89 -0.14 14.92
C ILE A 133 13.40 0.11 16.35
N MET A 134 13.21 -0.84 17.28
CA MET A 134 13.69 -0.69 18.66
C MET A 134 15.22 -0.55 18.73
N ALA A 135 15.96 -1.39 18.01
CA ALA A 135 17.41 -1.34 17.96
C ALA A 135 17.92 0.00 17.41
N SER A 136 17.28 0.52 16.36
CA SER A 136 17.63 1.84 15.79
C SER A 136 17.48 3.01 16.78
N ILE A 137 16.56 2.87 17.74
CA ILE A 137 16.31 3.86 18.79
C ILE A 137 17.33 3.74 19.93
N ILE A 138 17.71 2.50 20.29
CA ILE A 138 18.60 2.22 21.42
C ILE A 138 20.07 2.53 21.08
N ASP A 139 20.52 2.15 19.88
CA ASP A 139 21.94 2.25 19.50
C ASP A 139 22.36 3.61 18.93
N GLY A 140 21.47 4.62 18.98
CA GLY A 140 21.86 6.00 18.72
C GLY A 140 22.48 6.25 17.35
N LEU A 141 21.90 5.66 16.28
CA LEU A 141 22.25 5.99 14.89
C LEU A 141 22.37 7.52 14.71
N PRO A 142 23.32 8.01 13.92
CA PRO A 142 23.47 9.46 13.73
C PRO A 142 22.18 10.03 13.11
N GLU A 143 21.82 11.27 13.50
CA GLU A 143 20.48 11.86 13.25
C GLU A 143 20.11 11.91 11.76
N ASP A 144 21.10 11.91 10.86
CA ASP A 144 20.95 11.82 9.41
C ASP A 144 20.38 10.47 8.93
N LYS A 145 20.42 9.42 9.77
CA LYS A 145 19.87 8.09 9.51
C LYS A 145 18.57 7.82 10.29
N LYS A 146 18.16 8.72 11.19
CA LYS A 146 16.96 8.63 12.03
C LYS A 146 15.79 9.44 11.45
N GLU A 147 15.48 9.27 10.17
CA GLU A 147 14.28 9.91 9.62
C GLU A 147 13.02 9.20 10.12
N LEU A 148 12.42 9.76 11.16
CA LEU A 148 11.11 9.35 11.64
C LEU A 148 10.05 9.71 10.58
N PRO A 149 9.09 8.83 10.28
CA PRO A 149 7.98 9.18 9.41
C PRO A 149 7.24 10.40 9.99
N PRO A 150 6.69 11.30 9.15
CA PRO A 150 6.14 12.59 9.59
C PRO A 150 5.03 12.47 10.67
N ALA A 151 4.38 11.31 10.76
CA ALA A 151 3.41 10.99 11.82
C ALA A 151 4.02 10.87 13.23
N ALA A 152 5.33 10.60 13.34
CA ALA A 152 6.05 10.38 14.60
C ALA A 152 6.90 11.59 15.04
N ALA A 153 6.98 12.66 14.25
CA ALA A 153 7.72 13.89 14.56
C ALA A 153 7.27 14.56 15.88
N GLY A 154 6.04 14.29 16.34
CA GLY A 154 5.53 14.81 17.61
C GLY A 154 6.03 14.09 18.87
N LEU A 155 6.63 12.89 18.75
CA LEU A 155 7.12 12.13 19.90
C LEU A 155 8.38 12.74 20.52
N GLU A 156 9.17 13.47 19.74
CA GLU A 156 10.42 14.11 20.20
C GLU A 156 10.16 15.21 21.25
N ARG A 157 9.02 15.90 21.15
CA ARG A 157 8.66 16.99 22.08
C ARG A 157 8.50 16.55 23.54
N ARG A 158 8.37 15.25 23.81
CA ARG A 158 8.28 14.72 25.19
C ARG A 158 9.65 14.56 25.88
N ARG A 159 10.76 14.82 25.19
CA ARG A 159 12.13 14.67 25.72
C ARG A 159 12.79 15.97 26.21
N GLN A 160 12.11 17.11 26.29
CA GLN A 160 12.69 18.27 26.95
C GLN A 160 12.66 18.07 28.48
N PRO A 161 13.82 18.00 29.17
CA PRO A 161 13.84 17.99 30.62
C PRO A 161 13.30 19.34 31.13
N ARG A 162 12.43 19.30 32.15
CA ARG A 162 12.04 20.51 32.89
C ARG A 162 13.31 21.08 33.51
N SER A 163 13.85 22.14 32.91
CA SER A 163 14.91 22.95 33.54
C SER A 163 14.32 23.53 34.82
N GLY A 164 14.71 22.96 35.96
CA GLY A 164 14.47 23.56 37.28
C GLY A 164 15.19 24.90 37.32
N GLN A 165 14.45 25.97 37.61
CA GLN A 165 15.02 27.23 38.04
C GLN A 165 15.32 27.12 39.53
N GLU A 166 16.56 27.47 39.89
CA GLU A 166 17.01 27.83 41.24
C GLU A 166 16.22 29.02 41.81
#